data_AF-A0A7C3NIV0-F1
#
_entry.id   AF-A0A7C3NIV0-F1
#
_cell.length_a   1.000
_cell.length_b   1.000
_cell.length_c   1.000
_cell.angle_alpha   90.00
_cell.angle_beta   90.00
_cell.angle_gamma   90.00
#
_symmetry.space_group_name_H-M   'P 1'
#
loop_
_entity.id
_entity.type
_entity.pdbx_description
1 polymer ?
#
loop_
_entity_poly.entity_id
_entity_poly.type
_entity_poly.pdbx_seq_one_letter_code
_entity_poly.pdbx_strand_id
1 'polypeptide(L)'
;MENSSFVLVAEAGLRLILGWRMLISGLSNIRRWPNPVNTASILFPKGATFFGFMATFLMVVGGFGLAAGIQTSICAIMIIIFLVPTFALHFHWLKVLPTMAPVVIAAVEDEKARNYFRSFDRQAYHAHEVGLRDNLVFVAAALYFVFRGSAAWGVDNWLTDWVVRVF
;
A
#
# COMPACT_ATOMS: atom_id res chain seq x y z
N MET A 1 4.80 20.14 29.12
CA MET A 1 5.93 19.65 28.30
C MET A 1 5.84 18.14 28.05
N GLU A 2 5.54 17.30 29.04
CA GLU A 2 5.46 15.83 28.89
C GLU A 2 4.41 15.35 27.86
N ASN A 3 3.21 15.94 27.84
CA ASN A 3 2.17 15.58 26.86
C ASN A 3 2.61 15.81 25.41
N SER A 4 3.51 16.78 25.15
CA SER A 4 4.01 17.01 23.79
C SER A 4 4.99 15.93 23.35
N SER A 5 5.79 15.39 24.27
CA SER A 5 6.78 14.35 23.96
C SER A 5 6.11 13.03 23.57
N PHE A 6 5.05 12.62 24.28
CA PHE A 6 4.31 11.40 23.95
C PHE A 6 3.62 11.47 22.59
N VAL A 7 3.04 12.62 22.24
CA VAL A 7 2.43 12.83 20.92
C VAL A 7 3.48 12.70 19.82
N LEU A 8 4.65 13.34 19.99
CA LEU A 8 5.73 13.24 19.01
C LEU A 8 6.23 11.80 18.83
N VAL A 9 6.32 11.02 19.93
CA VAL A 9 6.75 9.61 19.88
C VAL A 9 5.71 8.77 19.15
N ALA A 10 4.42 9.00 19.41
CA ALA A 10 3.33 8.34 18.71
C ALA A 10 3.34 8.68 17.22
N GLU A 11 3.54 9.95 16.85
CA GLU A 11 3.66 10.39 15.45
C GLU A 11 4.84 9.69 14.74
N ALA A 12 6.01 9.64 15.37
CA ALA A 12 7.17 8.94 14.83
C ALA A 12 6.92 7.44 14.68
N GLY A 13 6.25 6.81 15.65
CA GLY A 13 5.82 5.41 15.58
C GLY A 13 4.87 5.15 14.41
N LEU A 14 3.84 5.99 14.24
CA LEU A 14 2.90 5.91 13.12
C LEU A 14 3.59 6.06 11.77
N ARG A 15 4.53 7.01 11.67
CA ARG A 15 5.33 7.25 10.47
C ARG A 15 6.15 6.03 10.09
N LEU A 16 6.82 5.42 11.07
CA LEU A 16 7.60 4.19 10.88
C LEU A 16 6.71 3.02 10.45
N ILE A 17 5.57 2.81 11.12
CA ILE A 17 4.65 1.71 10.80
C ILE A 17 4.12 1.85 9.36
N LEU A 18 3.65 3.03 8.98
CA LEU A 18 3.14 3.29 7.63
C LEU A 18 4.23 3.10 6.57
N GLY A 19 5.40 3.70 6.78
CA GLY A 19 6.53 3.57 5.84
C GLY A 19 7.01 2.13 5.71
N TRP A 20 7.12 1.41 6.83
CA TRP A 20 7.50 -0.01 6.87
C TRP A 20 6.51 -0.91 6.14
N ARG A 21 5.20 -0.69 6.31
CA ARG A 21 4.14 -1.42 5.60
C ARG A 21 4.28 -1.29 4.08
N MET A 22 4.58 -0.09 3.59
CA MET A 22 4.80 0.18 2.17
C MET A 22 6.10 -0.45 1.67
N LEU A 23 7.17 -0.37 2.46
CA LEU A 23 8.46 -0.99 2.16
C LEU A 23 8.38 -2.51 2.00
N ILE A 24 7.78 -3.22 2.96
CA ILE A 24 7.62 -4.68 2.87
C ILE A 24 6.92 -5.05 1.56
N SER A 25 5.85 -4.34 1.23
CA SER A 25 5.05 -4.62 0.05
C SER A 25 5.81 -4.27 -1.24
N GLY A 26 6.56 -3.16 -1.27
CA GLY A 26 7.42 -2.78 -2.40
C GLY A 26 8.57 -3.76 -2.63
N LEU A 27 9.27 -4.16 -1.58
CA LEU A 27 10.34 -5.17 -1.64
C LEU A 27 9.80 -6.55 -2.09
N SER A 28 8.57 -6.90 -1.67
CA SER A 28 7.90 -8.11 -2.16
C SER A 28 7.64 -8.04 -3.67
N ASN A 29 7.22 -6.89 -4.19
CA ASN A 29 7.00 -6.67 -5.62
C ASN A 29 8.29 -6.79 -6.43
N ILE A 30 9.43 -6.30 -5.91
CA ILE A 30 10.74 -6.48 -6.55
C ILE A 30 11.09 -7.96 -6.64
N ARG A 31 10.97 -8.70 -5.53
CA ARG A 31 11.31 -10.14 -5.48
C ARG A 31 10.42 -10.99 -6.38
N ARG A 32 9.16 -10.59 -6.56
CA ARG A 32 8.13 -11.32 -7.31
C ARG A 32 7.92 -10.75 -8.72
N TRP A 33 8.86 -9.98 -9.23
CA TRP A 33 8.77 -9.49 -10.61
C TRP A 33 8.61 -10.66 -11.59
N PRO A 34 7.71 -10.58 -12.60
CA PRO A 34 6.92 -9.42 -13.05
C PRO A 34 5.47 -9.33 -12.50
N ASN A 35 5.15 -9.96 -11.37
CA ASN A 35 3.80 -9.92 -10.78
C ASN A 35 3.17 -8.52 -10.63
N PRO A 36 3.88 -7.46 -10.20
CA PRO A 36 3.29 -6.11 -10.17
C PRO A 36 2.89 -5.60 -11.56
N VAL A 37 3.58 -5.99 -12.63
CA VAL A 37 3.22 -5.66 -14.01
C VAL A 37 1.94 -6.38 -14.42
N ASN A 38 1.82 -7.67 -14.09
CA ASN A 38 0.60 -8.45 -14.35
C ASN A 38 -0.60 -7.92 -13.56
N THR A 39 -0.35 -7.33 -12.39
CA THR A 39 -1.40 -6.68 -11.59
C THR A 39 -1.79 -5.33 -12.22
N ALA A 40 -0.80 -4.55 -12.66
CA ALA A 40 -1.02 -3.26 -13.29
C ALA A 40 -1.78 -3.38 -14.63
N SER A 41 -1.63 -4.49 -15.37
CA SER A 41 -2.34 -4.70 -16.64
C SER A 41 -3.86 -4.78 -16.50
N ILE A 42 -4.37 -5.07 -15.29
CA ILE A 42 -5.81 -5.04 -14.97
C ILE A 42 -6.38 -3.62 -15.11
N LEU A 43 -5.61 -2.61 -14.68
CA LEU A 43 -6.04 -1.21 -14.70
C LEU A 43 -5.50 -0.45 -15.92
N PHE A 44 -4.29 -0.79 -16.36
CA PHE A 44 -3.57 -0.11 -17.44
C PHE A 44 -3.08 -1.13 -18.48
N PRO A 45 -3.98 -1.64 -19.34
CA PRO A 45 -3.64 -2.68 -20.33
C PRO A 45 -2.53 -2.21 -21.28
N LYS A 46 -2.51 -0.92 -21.61
CA LYS A 46 -1.43 -0.25 -22.35
C LYS A 46 -0.52 0.42 -21.33
N GLY A 47 0.75 0.00 -21.26
CA GLY A 47 1.73 0.59 -20.35
C GLY A 47 1.86 -0.10 -18.99
N ALA A 48 1.33 -1.33 -18.82
CA ALA A 48 1.41 -2.09 -17.57
C ALA A 48 2.83 -2.15 -16.97
N THR A 49 3.87 -2.27 -17.79
CA THR A 49 5.27 -2.30 -17.33
C THR A 49 5.67 -1.00 -16.65
N PHE A 50 5.31 0.14 -17.25
CA PHE A 50 5.58 1.46 -16.68
C PHE A 50 4.83 1.66 -15.37
N PHE A 51 3.53 1.35 -15.33
CA PHE A 51 2.73 1.52 -14.12
C PHE A 51 3.10 0.53 -13.01
N GLY A 52 3.46 -0.71 -13.34
CA GLY A 52 3.96 -1.70 -12.37
C GLY A 52 5.31 -1.29 -11.76
N PHE A 53 6.20 -0.75 -12.59
CA PHE A 53 7.44 -0.13 -12.11
C PHE A 53 7.15 1.08 -11.22
N MET A 54 6.33 2.01 -11.67
CA MET A 54 5.98 3.23 -10.94
C MET A 54 5.34 2.90 -9.59
N ALA A 55 4.39 1.95 -9.54
CA ALA A 55 3.79 1.50 -8.28
C ALA A 55 4.86 0.97 -7.32
N THR A 56 5.77 0.12 -7.80
CA THR A 56 6.85 -0.42 -6.97
C THR A 56 7.80 0.67 -6.48
N PHE A 57 8.17 1.61 -7.36
CA PHE A 57 8.99 2.76 -7.03
C PHE A 57 8.35 3.64 -5.95
N LEU A 58 7.09 4.02 -6.13
CA LEU A 58 6.33 4.84 -5.18
C LEU A 58 6.26 4.19 -3.79
N MET A 59 6.05 2.87 -3.74
CA MET A 59 6.01 2.13 -2.47
C MET A 59 7.36 2.09 -1.76
N VAL A 60 8.44 1.79 -2.51
CA VAL A 60 9.78 1.65 -1.92
C VAL A 60 10.34 2.99 -1.51
N VAL A 61 10.34 3.97 -2.42
CA VAL A 61 10.91 5.30 -2.16
C VAL A 61 10.01 6.09 -1.22
N GLY A 62 8.69 6.07 -1.43
CA GLY A 62 7.74 6.72 -0.53
C GLY A 62 7.76 6.06 0.86
N GLY A 63 7.77 4.73 0.93
CA GLY A 63 7.84 4.00 2.20
C GLY A 63 9.15 4.26 2.97
N PHE A 64 10.29 4.22 2.27
CA PHE A 64 11.60 4.51 2.86
C PHE A 64 11.68 5.96 3.37
N GLY A 65 11.40 6.92 2.50
CA GLY A 65 11.49 8.33 2.85
C GLY A 65 10.52 8.70 3.97
N LEU A 66 9.31 8.14 3.97
CA LEU A 66 8.38 8.31 5.07
C LEU A 66 8.96 7.73 6.37
N ALA A 67 9.40 6.47 6.39
CA ALA A 67 9.95 5.82 7.59
C ALA A 67 11.22 6.51 8.13
N ALA A 68 12.08 7.01 7.25
CA ALA A 68 13.27 7.77 7.63
C ALA A 68 12.95 9.23 8.01
N GLY A 69 11.84 9.76 7.52
CA GLY A 69 11.41 11.13 7.76
C GLY A 69 12.19 12.10 6.90
N ILE A 70 12.38 11.72 5.63
CA ILE A 70 13.07 12.45 4.57
C ILE A 70 12.01 12.86 3.55
N GLN A 71 11.89 14.16 3.28
CA GLN A 71 10.85 14.74 2.43
C GLN A 71 9.47 14.18 2.76
N THR A 72 9.12 14.15 4.05
CA THR A 72 7.97 13.40 4.57
C THR A 72 6.69 13.70 3.82
N SER A 73 6.41 14.97 3.52
CA SER A 73 5.22 15.37 2.78
C SER A 73 5.22 14.80 1.35
N ILE A 74 6.36 14.86 0.64
CA ILE A 74 6.48 14.30 -0.72
C ILE A 74 6.35 12.78 -0.68
N CYS A 75 7.04 12.11 0.23
CA CYS A 75 6.97 10.66 0.37
C CYS A 75 5.57 10.17 0.75
N ALA A 76 4.85 10.92 1.59
CA ALA A 76 3.44 10.67 1.88
C ALA A 76 2.55 10.85 0.64
N ILE A 77 2.78 11.89 -0.18
CA ILE A 77 2.10 12.06 -1.47
C ILE A 77 2.37 10.87 -2.40
N MET A 78 3.61 10.39 -2.49
CA MET A 78 3.95 9.21 -3.29
C MET A 78 3.16 7.98 -2.87
N ILE A 79 3.01 7.76 -1.56
CA ILE A 79 2.19 6.68 -1.01
C ILE A 79 0.72 6.86 -1.38
N ILE A 80 0.17 8.08 -1.31
CA ILE A 80 -1.22 8.37 -1.73
C ILE A 80 -1.41 8.07 -3.22
N ILE A 81 -0.49 8.52 -4.08
CA ILE A 81 -0.55 8.28 -5.53
C ILE A 81 -0.53 6.77 -5.81
N PHE A 82 0.24 6.00 -5.05
CA PHE A 82 0.23 4.54 -5.12
C PHE A 82 -1.10 3.94 -4.63
N LEU A 83 -1.63 4.40 -3.49
CA LEU A 83 -2.80 3.81 -2.84
C LEU A 83 -4.10 4.05 -3.63
N VAL A 84 -4.30 5.23 -4.22
CA VAL A 84 -5.57 5.58 -4.88
C VAL A 84 -5.97 4.57 -5.99
N PRO A 85 -5.09 4.17 -6.92
CA PRO A 85 -5.42 3.14 -7.91
C PRO A 85 -5.73 1.76 -7.31
N THR A 86 -5.18 1.42 -6.14
CA THR A 86 -5.39 0.09 -5.54
C THR A 86 -6.85 -0.14 -5.13
N PHE A 87 -7.61 0.91 -4.82
CA PHE A 87 -9.05 0.78 -4.56
C PHE A 87 -9.77 0.17 -5.77
N ALA A 88 -9.47 0.64 -6.98
CA ALA A 88 -10.05 0.09 -8.21
C ALA A 88 -9.65 -1.38 -8.41
N LEU A 89 -8.41 -1.75 -8.05
CA LEU A 89 -7.94 -3.13 -8.09
C LEU A 89 -8.73 -4.02 -7.11
N HIS A 90 -8.94 -3.57 -5.87
CA HIS A 90 -9.75 -4.31 -4.90
C HIS A 90 -11.20 -4.45 -5.37
N PHE A 91 -11.82 -3.38 -5.87
CA PHE A 91 -13.17 -3.45 -6.43
C PHE A 91 -13.27 -4.39 -7.63
N HIS A 92 -12.26 -4.43 -8.49
CA HIS A 92 -12.19 -5.38 -9.59
C HIS A 92 -12.25 -6.81 -9.07
N TRP A 93 -11.40 -7.18 -8.12
CA TRP A 93 -11.37 -8.54 -7.58
C TRP A 93 -12.63 -8.92 -6.78
N LEU A 94 -13.23 -7.98 -6.05
CA LEU A 94 -14.50 -8.22 -5.36
C LEU A 94 -15.66 -8.50 -6.33
N LYS A 95 -15.58 -8.01 -7.58
CA LYS A 95 -16.55 -8.34 -8.63
C LYS A 95 -16.21 -9.64 -9.35
N VAL A 96 -14.93 -9.90 -9.58
CA VAL A 96 -14.47 -11.01 -10.42
C VAL A 96 -14.43 -12.34 -9.65
N LEU A 97 -13.90 -12.37 -8.43
CA LEU A 97 -13.73 -13.61 -7.65
C LEU A 97 -15.03 -14.41 -7.51
N PRO A 98 -16.19 -13.81 -7.14
CA PRO A 98 -17.44 -14.57 -7.00
C PRO A 98 -17.91 -15.22 -8.31
N THR A 99 -17.53 -14.65 -9.46
CA THR A 99 -17.89 -15.21 -10.78
C THR A 99 -16.93 -16.31 -11.23
N MET A 100 -15.66 -16.25 -10.82
CA MET A 100 -14.65 -17.25 -11.17
C MET A 100 -14.71 -18.49 -10.28
N ALA A 101 -15.03 -18.33 -8.99
CA ALA A 101 -14.98 -19.43 -8.03
C ALA A 101 -15.84 -20.65 -8.41
N PRO A 102 -17.10 -20.50 -8.87
CA PRO A 102 -17.91 -21.65 -9.31
C PRO A 102 -17.33 -22.37 -10.52
N VAL A 103 -16.74 -21.63 -11.47
CA VAL A 103 -16.11 -22.18 -12.69
C VAL A 103 -14.92 -23.07 -12.31
N VAL A 104 -14.08 -22.59 -11.38
CA VAL A 104 -12.92 -23.36 -10.90
C VAL A 104 -13.37 -24.58 -10.10
N ILE A 105 -14.34 -24.43 -9.19
CA ILE A 105 -14.86 -25.55 -8.38
C ILE A 105 -15.43 -26.66 -9.27
N ALA A 106 -16.15 -26.30 -10.34
CA ALA A 106 -16.72 -27.26 -11.28
C ALA A 106 -15.64 -28.02 -12.07
N ALA A 107 -14.50 -27.39 -12.32
CA ALA A 107 -13.37 -28.00 -13.04
C ALA A 107 -12.48 -28.90 -12.16
N VAL A 108 -12.57 -28.80 -10.83
CA VAL A 108 -11.81 -29.64 -9.90
C VAL A 108 -12.55 -30.96 -9.69
N GLU A 109 -11.94 -32.09 -10.03
CA GLU A 109 -12.54 -33.42 -9.83
C GLU A 109 -12.43 -33.92 -8.38
N ASP A 110 -11.29 -33.65 -7.74
CA ASP A 110 -10.98 -34.08 -6.37
C ASP A 110 -11.80 -33.29 -5.33
N GLU A 111 -12.59 -34.00 -4.52
CA GLU A 111 -13.45 -33.42 -3.48
C GLU A 111 -12.68 -32.72 -2.36
N LYS A 112 -11.52 -33.25 -1.98
CA LYS A 112 -10.64 -32.64 -0.98
C LYS A 112 -10.04 -31.34 -1.52
N ALA A 113 -9.62 -31.32 -2.79
CA ALA A 113 -9.15 -30.11 -3.45
C ALA A 113 -10.25 -29.04 -3.57
N ARG A 114 -11.51 -29.43 -3.85
CA ARG A 114 -12.65 -28.50 -3.82
C ARG A 114 -12.81 -27.83 -2.46
N ASN A 115 -12.70 -28.59 -1.38
CA ASN A 115 -12.83 -28.05 -0.03
C ASN A 115 -11.70 -27.08 0.33
N TYR A 116 -10.46 -27.36 -0.08
CA TYR A 116 -9.36 -26.40 0.06
C TYR A 116 -9.61 -25.12 -0.74
N PHE A 117 -10.07 -25.25 -1.98
CA PHE A 117 -10.36 -24.10 -2.82
C PHE A 117 -11.49 -23.23 -2.24
N ARG A 118 -12.55 -23.81 -1.66
CA ARG A 118 -13.61 -23.05 -0.97
C ARG A 118 -13.07 -22.19 0.18
N SER A 119 -12.14 -22.75 0.97
CA SER A 119 -11.49 -21.99 2.04
C SER A 119 -10.63 -20.85 1.47
N PHE A 120 -9.85 -21.15 0.42
CA PHE A 120 -9.02 -20.18 -0.27
C PHE A 120 -9.84 -19.03 -0.88
N ASP A 121 -10.91 -19.33 -1.60
CA ASP A 121 -11.81 -18.35 -2.22
C ASP A 121 -12.40 -17.39 -1.17
N ARG A 122 -12.92 -17.93 -0.06
CA ARG A 122 -13.42 -17.12 1.06
C ARG A 122 -12.34 -16.20 1.63
N GLN A 123 -11.12 -16.71 1.83
CA GLN A 123 -10.01 -15.91 2.34
C GLN A 123 -9.56 -14.85 1.34
N ALA A 124 -9.51 -15.18 0.05
CA ALA A 124 -9.14 -14.25 -1.02
C ALA A 124 -10.16 -13.10 -1.13
N TYR A 125 -11.45 -13.42 -1.14
CA TYR A 125 -12.51 -12.41 -1.14
C TYR A 125 -12.39 -11.48 0.08
N HIS A 126 -12.28 -12.07 1.28
CA HIS A 126 -12.17 -11.31 2.52
C HIS A 126 -10.92 -10.43 2.55
N ALA A 127 -9.79 -10.90 2.02
CA ALA A 127 -8.56 -10.11 1.93
C ALA A 127 -8.75 -8.85 1.08
N HIS A 128 -9.58 -8.88 0.03
CA HIS A 128 -9.87 -7.67 -0.74
C HIS A 128 -10.84 -6.72 -0.03
N GLU A 129 -11.80 -7.22 0.76
CA GLU A 129 -12.67 -6.38 1.59
C GLU A 129 -11.88 -5.64 2.67
N VAL A 130 -11.01 -6.37 3.38
CA VAL A 130 -10.13 -5.80 4.41
C VAL A 130 -9.14 -4.84 3.76
N GLY A 131 -8.58 -5.21 2.60
CA GLY A 131 -7.67 -4.35 1.84
C GLY A 131 -8.23 -2.98 1.49
N LEU A 132 -9.53 -2.87 1.15
CA LEU A 132 -10.17 -1.56 0.95
C LEU A 132 -10.17 -0.70 2.22
N ARG A 133 -10.50 -1.31 3.36
CA ARG A 133 -10.57 -0.61 4.66
C ARG A 133 -9.19 -0.19 5.13
N ASP A 134 -8.22 -1.08 5.02
CA ASP A 134 -6.82 -0.81 5.36
C ASP A 134 -6.25 0.32 4.49
N ASN A 135 -6.51 0.29 3.18
CA ASN A 135 -6.05 1.34 2.29
C ASN A 135 -6.67 2.71 2.63
N LEU A 136 -7.93 2.75 3.10
CA LEU A 136 -8.54 4.00 3.59
C LEU A 136 -7.78 4.55 4.81
N VAL A 137 -7.45 3.68 5.77
CA VAL A 137 -6.65 4.05 6.95
C VAL A 137 -5.26 4.53 6.54
N PHE A 138 -4.61 3.84 5.60
CA PHE A 138 -3.29 4.23 5.11
C PHE A 138 -3.31 5.55 4.35
N VAL A 139 -4.36 5.83 3.55
CA VAL A 139 -4.53 7.14 2.90
C VAL A 139 -4.73 8.24 3.94
N ALA A 140 -5.56 8.01 4.96
CA ALA A 140 -5.76 8.99 6.03
C ALA A 140 -4.47 9.27 6.81
N ALA A 141 -3.71 8.23 7.14
CA ALA A 141 -2.40 8.37 7.79
C ALA A 141 -1.37 9.05 6.89
N ALA A 142 -1.37 8.77 5.59
CA ALA A 142 -0.50 9.46 4.64
C ALA A 142 -0.88 10.94 4.53
N LEU A 143 -2.18 11.27 4.39
CA LEU A 143 -2.68 12.65 4.35
C LEU A 143 -2.26 13.42 5.62
N TYR A 144 -2.33 12.78 6.78
CA TYR A 144 -1.81 13.36 8.01
C TYR A 144 -0.35 13.82 7.84
N PHE A 145 0.53 12.95 7.33
CA PHE A 145 1.94 13.28 7.11
C PHE A 145 2.21 14.22 5.94
N VAL A 146 1.28 14.34 4.98
CA VAL A 146 1.35 15.39 3.94
C VAL A 146 1.35 16.77 4.59
N PHE A 147 0.39 17.04 5.47
CA PHE A 147 0.24 18.34 6.12
C PHE A 147 1.15 18.51 7.33
N ARG A 148 1.32 17.45 8.13
CA ARG A 148 2.07 17.51 9.38
C ARG A 148 3.58 17.53 9.17
N GLY A 149 4.08 16.87 8.12
CA GLY A 149 5.50 16.60 7.93
C GLY A 149 6.04 15.55 8.91
N SER A 150 7.35 15.53 9.13
CA SER A 150 8.04 14.42 9.83
C SER A 150 7.85 14.35 11.35
N ALA A 151 7.08 15.27 11.94
CA ALA A 151 7.03 15.50 13.40
C ALA A 151 8.44 15.64 14.00
N ALA A 152 8.69 15.29 15.27
CA ALA A 152 10.05 15.21 15.80
C ALA A 152 10.76 13.90 15.35
N TRP A 153 12.10 13.91 15.37
CA TRP A 153 12.96 12.76 15.03
C TRP A 153 12.92 12.28 13.57
N GLY A 154 12.34 13.04 12.65
CA GLY A 154 12.62 12.88 11.21
C GLY A 154 13.87 13.63 10.78
N VAL A 155 14.59 13.10 9.77
CA VAL A 155 15.77 13.75 9.15
C VAL A 155 15.42 15.17 8.65
N ASP A 156 14.19 15.38 8.20
CA ASP A 156 13.64 16.68 7.80
C ASP A 156 13.83 17.77 8.86
N ASN A 157 13.86 17.43 10.16
CA ASN A 157 14.06 18.41 11.22
C ASN A 157 15.53 18.74 11.48
N TRP A 158 16.44 17.92 10.98
CA TRP A 158 17.88 18.18 11.05
C TRP A 158 18.33 19.05 9.87
N LEU A 159 17.59 19.03 8.77
CA LEU A 159 17.91 19.70 7.51
C LEU A 159 16.72 20.54 7.01
N THR A 160 16.25 21.47 7.84
CA THR A 160 15.00 22.21 7.65
C THR A 160 14.91 22.94 6.30
N ASP A 161 16.03 23.47 5.80
CA ASP A 161 16.08 24.25 4.55
C ASP A 161 15.95 23.41 3.27
N TRP A 162 16.00 22.08 3.39
CA TRP A 162 15.87 21.18 2.26
C TRP A 162 14.44 20.68 2.04
N VAL A 163 13.53 20.90 2.99
CA VAL A 163 12.19 20.26 3.00
C VAL A 163 11.17 21.10 2.24
N VAL A 164 10.51 20.51 1.25
CA VAL A 164 9.37 21.16 0.59
C VAL A 164 8.11 20.94 1.43
N ARG A 165 7.52 22.03 1.93
CA ARG A 165 6.26 22.01 2.67
C ARG A 165 5.11 22.43 1.76
N VAL A 166 4.06 21.63 1.73
CA VAL A 166 2.81 21.98 1.04
C VAL A 166 1.95 22.74 2.06
N PHE A 167 1.88 24.06 1.90
CA PHE A 167 1.13 24.97 2.78
C PHE A 167 -0.34 25.04 2.37
#